data_AF-A0A356S6I2-F1
#
_entry.id   AF-A0A356S6I2-F1
#
_cell.length_a   1.000
_cell.length_b   1.000
_cell.length_c   1.000
_cell.angle_alpha   90.00
_cell.angle_beta   90.00
_cell.angle_gamma   90.00
#
_symmetry.space_group_name_H-M   'P 1'
#
loop_
_entity.id
_entity.type
_entity.pdbx_description
1 polymer ?
#
loop_
_entity_poly.entity_id
_entity_poly.type
_entity_poly.pdbx_seq_one_letter_code
_entity_poly.pdbx_strand_id
1 'polypeptide(L)'
;MAKEAQLAVIQKTEECEECPDVAPLYLATFSDMAILLMAFFVLLLSQAIVSPDAYDEESLDTVETGVQAEVEAYNQATAENMVLQQFQSAPVDPTVFDIIEEDRTDEAQPDDELKTDTGTGESETNALEIVEQRLAREIARGSVEIREEDSKLIIEVAEDFGEGDDELEGQAKSPGEVNAELMELYLQIATAQAEAGATIEVM
;
A
#
# COMPACT_ATOMS: atom_id res chain seq x y z
N MET A 1 48.83 27.80 -18.88
CA MET A 1 48.95 26.80 -19.95
C MET A 1 48.46 25.48 -19.39
N ALA A 2 47.15 25.23 -19.51
CA ALA A 2 46.51 24.02 -19.00
C ALA A 2 46.79 22.87 -19.98
N LYS A 3 47.28 21.75 -19.45
CA LYS A 3 47.65 20.55 -20.20
C LYS A 3 46.42 19.67 -20.29
N GLU A 4 45.88 19.53 -21.50
CA GLU A 4 44.72 18.68 -21.77
C GLU A 4 45.08 17.21 -21.51
N ALA A 5 44.29 16.57 -20.66
CA ALA A 5 44.35 15.14 -20.39
C ALA A 5 43.54 14.41 -21.47
N GLN A 6 44.23 13.84 -22.45
CA GLN A 6 43.60 12.96 -23.45
C GLN A 6 43.31 11.61 -22.78
N LEU A 7 42.03 11.28 -22.61
CA LEU A 7 41.59 9.93 -22.27
C LEU A 7 41.80 9.03 -23.50
N ALA A 8 42.76 8.11 -23.40
CA ALA A 8 42.93 7.04 -24.38
C ALA A 8 41.76 6.05 -24.24
N VAL A 9 40.88 6.00 -25.24
CA VAL A 9 39.86 4.97 -25.36
C VAL A 9 40.56 3.65 -25.64
N ILE A 10 40.64 2.78 -24.63
CA ILE A 10 41.12 1.40 -24.78
C ILE A 10 40.04 0.63 -25.54
N GLN A 11 40.26 0.40 -26.83
CA GLN A 11 39.46 -0.55 -27.60
C GLN A 11 39.82 -1.97 -27.15
N LYS A 12 38.89 -2.64 -26.46
CA LYS A 12 39.00 -4.06 -26.12
C LYS A 12 38.45 -4.88 -27.27
N THR A 13 39.33 -5.34 -28.16
CA THR A 13 39.04 -6.43 -29.09
C THR A 13 39.68 -7.70 -28.54
N GLU A 14 38.96 -8.39 -27.66
CA GLU A 14 39.13 -9.83 -27.44
C GLU A 14 37.73 -10.42 -27.34
N GLU A 15 37.37 -11.25 -28.32
CA GLU A 15 36.12 -12.00 -28.37
C GLU A 15 36.05 -12.86 -27.09
N CYS A 16 35.09 -12.55 -26.22
CA CYS A 16 34.82 -13.39 -25.07
C CYS A 16 34.41 -14.78 -25.58
N GLU A 17 35.00 -15.82 -25.00
CA GLU A 17 34.59 -17.21 -25.20
C GLU A 17 33.10 -17.34 -24.87
N GLU A 18 32.35 -18.11 -25.67
CA GLU A 18 30.91 -18.28 -25.50
C GLU A 18 30.61 -18.71 -24.07
N CYS A 19 29.86 -17.88 -23.35
CA CYS A 19 29.43 -18.21 -22.00
C CYS A 19 28.64 -19.52 -22.05
N PRO A 20 28.90 -20.49 -21.15
CA PRO A 20 28.08 -21.70 -21.09
C PRO A 20 26.62 -21.31 -20.90
N ASP A 21 25.69 -22.06 -21.51
CA ASP A 21 24.26 -21.84 -21.37
C ASP A 21 23.86 -21.86 -19.88
N VAL A 22 23.72 -20.67 -19.32
CA VAL A 22 23.27 -20.45 -17.95
C VAL A 22 21.75 -20.51 -17.90
N ALA A 23 21.22 -20.84 -16.73
CA ALA A 23 19.79 -20.84 -16.48
C ALA A 23 19.14 -19.55 -16.99
N PRO A 24 17.91 -19.62 -17.54
CA PRO A 24 17.30 -18.49 -18.20
C PRO A 24 17.05 -17.34 -17.22
N LEU A 25 17.18 -16.11 -17.71
CA LEU A 25 17.16 -14.89 -16.89
C LEU A 25 15.89 -14.74 -16.03
N TYR A 26 14.74 -15.24 -16.50
CA TYR A 26 13.48 -15.21 -15.76
C TYR A 26 13.47 -16.11 -14.51
N LEU A 27 14.36 -17.11 -14.44
CA LEU A 27 14.47 -18.00 -13.30
C LEU A 27 15.03 -17.25 -12.09
N ALA A 28 15.95 -16.31 -12.30
CA ALA A 28 16.53 -15.53 -11.22
C ALA A 28 15.46 -14.73 -10.44
N THR A 29 14.55 -14.05 -11.14
CA THR A 29 13.47 -13.28 -10.51
C THR A 29 12.38 -14.17 -9.92
N PHE A 30 12.06 -15.29 -10.57
CA PHE A 30 11.09 -16.27 -10.06
C PHE A 30 11.59 -16.95 -8.79
N SER A 31 12.85 -17.34 -8.75
CA SER A 31 13.48 -17.94 -7.56
C SER A 31 13.59 -16.96 -6.40
N ASP A 32 13.84 -15.68 -6.67
CA ASP A 32 13.86 -14.64 -5.63
C ASP A 32 12.49 -14.49 -4.96
N MET A 33 11.42 -14.35 -5.74
CA MET A 33 10.05 -14.28 -5.20
C MET A 33 9.66 -15.55 -4.41
N ALA A 34 10.05 -16.72 -4.88
CA ALA A 34 9.75 -17.99 -4.19
C ALA A 34 10.51 -18.14 -2.86
N ILE A 35 11.78 -17.73 -2.81
CA ILE A 35 12.59 -17.77 -1.58
C ILE A 35 12.07 -16.78 -0.54
N LEU A 36 11.67 -15.57 -0.97
CA LEU A 36 11.03 -14.60 -0.08
C LEU A 36 9.74 -15.16 0.54
N LEU A 37 8.92 -15.86 -0.24
CA LEU A 37 7.70 -16.50 0.24
C LEU A 37 8.01 -17.66 1.21
N MET A 38 9.02 -18.50 0.93
CA MET A 38 9.43 -19.57 1.86
C MET A 38 9.98 -19.02 3.18
N ALA A 39 10.82 -17.99 3.12
CA ALA A 39 11.36 -17.33 4.30
C ALA A 39 10.24 -16.71 5.14
N PHE A 40 9.26 -16.08 4.49
CA PHE A 40 8.09 -15.53 5.15
C PHE A 40 7.28 -16.62 5.90
N PHE A 41 7.02 -17.77 5.27
CA PHE A 41 6.31 -18.86 5.94
C PHE A 41 7.07 -19.48 7.11
N VAL A 42 8.40 -19.59 7.02
CA VAL A 42 9.22 -20.07 8.16
C VAL A 42 9.15 -19.09 9.33
N LEU A 43 9.17 -17.78 9.06
CA LEU A 43 9.00 -16.76 10.10
C LEU A 43 7.60 -16.79 10.72
N LEU A 44 6.56 -17.02 9.92
CA LEU A 44 5.19 -17.22 10.44
C LEU A 44 5.09 -18.47 11.31
N LEU A 45 5.63 -19.61 10.86
CA LEU A 45 5.63 -20.85 11.65
C LEU A 45 6.44 -20.72 12.95
N SER A 46 7.48 -19.88 12.97
CA SER A 46 8.25 -19.60 14.19
C SER A 46 7.48 -18.76 15.22
N GLN A 47 6.50 -17.96 14.77
CA GLN A 47 5.62 -17.17 15.64
C GLN A 47 4.33 -17.93 16.01
N ALA A 48 3.98 -18.97 15.26
CA ALA A 48 2.88 -19.88 15.56
C ALA A 48 3.27 -20.86 16.67
N ILE A 49 3.63 -20.33 17.85
CA ILE A 49 3.68 -21.13 19.08
C ILE A 49 2.22 -21.39 19.46
N VAL A 50 1.70 -22.51 18.98
CA VAL A 50 0.40 -23.02 19.41
C VAL A 50 0.54 -23.43 20.88
N SER A 51 -0.21 -22.76 21.77
CA SER A 51 -0.34 -23.17 23.16
C SER A 51 -0.86 -24.62 23.23
N PRO A 52 -0.36 -25.45 24.16
CA PRO A 52 -0.79 -26.84 24.28
C PRO A 52 -2.31 -26.98 24.46
N ASP A 53 -2.96 -25.95 24.99
CA ASP A 53 -4.40 -25.89 25.23
C ASP A 53 -5.27 -25.93 23.95
N ALA A 54 -4.67 -25.73 22.77
CA ALA A 54 -5.37 -25.80 21.48
C ALA A 54 -5.38 -27.21 20.84
N TYR A 55 -4.68 -28.19 21.43
CA TYR A 55 -4.63 -29.58 20.94
C TYR A 55 -5.50 -30.55 21.77
N ASP A 56 -6.16 -30.06 22.82
CA ASP A 56 -7.10 -30.85 23.63
C ASP A 56 -8.54 -30.81 23.07
N GLU A 57 -8.75 -30.27 21.87
CA GLU A 57 -9.91 -30.65 21.08
C GLU A 57 -9.66 -32.03 20.48
N GLU A 58 -9.94 -33.02 21.32
CA GLU A 58 -10.18 -34.41 20.97
C GLU A 58 -10.85 -34.50 19.60
N SER A 59 -10.08 -34.86 18.57
CA SER A 59 -10.60 -35.11 17.23
C SER A 59 -11.62 -36.24 17.33
N LEU A 60 -12.90 -35.88 17.39
CA LEU A 60 -14.05 -36.79 17.47
C LEU A 60 -14.29 -37.62 16.19
N ASP A 61 -13.27 -37.79 15.34
CA ASP A 61 -13.41 -38.44 14.04
C ASP A 61 -12.80 -39.85 13.96
N THR A 62 -12.41 -40.44 15.10
CA THR A 62 -12.15 -41.89 15.16
C THR A 62 -12.60 -42.50 16.49
N VAL A 63 -13.91 -42.57 16.73
CA VAL A 63 -14.49 -43.55 17.67
C VAL A 63 -15.55 -44.38 16.95
N GLU A 64 -15.16 -44.98 15.84
CA GLU A 64 -15.90 -46.06 15.21
C GLU A 64 -15.28 -47.41 15.62
N THR A 65 -15.36 -47.77 16.90
CA THR A 65 -15.44 -49.17 17.40
C THR A 65 -15.72 -49.11 18.91
N GLY A 66 -16.93 -49.49 19.32
CA GLY A 66 -17.43 -49.35 20.68
C GLY A 66 -16.76 -50.24 21.73
N VAL A 67 -15.67 -49.74 22.33
CA VAL A 67 -15.28 -50.11 23.69
C VAL A 67 -14.84 -48.83 24.39
N GLN A 68 -15.61 -48.38 25.39
CA GLN A 68 -15.22 -47.27 26.25
C GLN A 68 -13.92 -47.66 26.97
N ALA A 69 -12.82 -46.95 26.69
CA ALA A 69 -11.62 -47.09 27.49
C ALA A 69 -11.86 -46.35 28.81
N GLU A 70 -12.22 -47.09 29.85
CA GLU A 70 -12.25 -46.55 31.21
C GLU A 70 -10.80 -46.29 31.64
N VAL A 71 -10.37 -45.04 31.52
CA VAL A 71 -9.08 -44.59 32.02
C VAL A 71 -9.22 -44.48 33.54
N GLU A 72 -8.67 -45.45 34.27
CA GLU A 72 -8.63 -45.37 35.72
C GLU A 72 -7.69 -44.24 36.13
N ALA A 73 -8.28 -43.12 36.55
CA ALA A 73 -7.55 -42.00 37.13
C ALA A 73 -6.89 -42.48 38.43
N TYR A 74 -5.57 -42.70 38.38
CA TYR A 74 -4.80 -42.92 39.59
C TYR A 74 -4.82 -41.61 40.38
N ASN A 75 -5.70 -41.52 41.37
CA ASN A 75 -5.68 -40.45 42.36
C ASN A 75 -4.36 -40.56 43.12
N GLN A 76 -3.35 -39.79 42.71
CA GLN A 76 -2.21 -39.56 43.59
C GLN A 76 -2.77 -38.92 44.86
N ALA A 77 -2.48 -39.54 46.01
CA ALA A 77 -2.85 -38.98 47.31
C ALA A 77 -2.16 -37.61 47.44
N THR A 78 -2.92 -36.56 47.14
CA THR A 78 -2.47 -35.19 47.31
C THR A 78 -2.36 -34.97 48.80
N ALA A 79 -1.14 -34.77 49.31
CA ALA A 79 -0.94 -34.34 50.67
C ALA A 79 -1.49 -32.92 50.80
N GLU A 80 -2.74 -32.78 51.24
CA GLU A 80 -3.31 -31.49 51.58
C GLU A 80 -2.51 -30.91 52.76
N ASN A 81 -1.61 -29.97 52.48
CA ASN A 81 -1.02 -29.17 53.53
C ASN A 81 -2.10 -28.26 54.10
N MET A 82 -2.55 -28.56 55.32
CA MET A 82 -3.45 -27.72 56.10
C MET A 82 -2.74 -26.40 56.45
N VAL A 83 -2.84 -25.41 55.56
CA VAL A 83 -2.51 -24.03 55.87
C VAL A 83 -3.79 -23.41 56.43
N LEU A 84 -3.84 -23.17 57.75
CA LEU A 84 -4.88 -22.37 58.37
C LEU A 84 -4.75 -20.93 57.85
N GLN A 85 -5.47 -20.62 56.78
CA GLN A 85 -5.55 -19.29 56.19
C GLN A 85 -6.46 -18.41 57.06
N GLN A 86 -5.98 -18.01 58.23
CA GLN A 86 -6.61 -16.96 59.02
C GLN A 86 -6.12 -15.60 58.52
N PHE A 87 -6.61 -15.19 57.35
CA PHE A 87 -6.43 -13.82 56.87
C PHE A 87 -7.61 -12.98 57.37
N GLN A 88 -7.34 -12.06 58.28
CA GLN A 88 -8.27 -10.97 58.58
C GLN A 88 -8.09 -9.88 57.54
N SER A 89 -9.10 -9.68 56.69
CA SER A 89 -9.16 -8.52 55.82
C SER A 89 -9.69 -7.33 56.63
N ALA A 90 -8.93 -6.24 56.69
CA ALA A 90 -9.45 -4.97 57.14
C ALA A 90 -10.39 -4.42 56.04
N PRO A 91 -11.54 -3.82 56.39
CA PRO A 91 -12.38 -3.17 55.40
C PRO A 91 -11.62 -1.98 54.80
N VAL A 92 -11.44 -2.01 53.48
CA VAL A 92 -10.88 -0.89 52.70
C VAL A 92 -12.06 -0.23 51.99
N ASP A 93 -12.13 1.10 52.05
CA ASP A 93 -13.13 1.87 51.31
C ASP A 93 -12.79 1.79 49.81
N PRO A 94 -13.69 1.29 48.95
CA PRO A 94 -13.43 1.25 47.52
C PRO A 94 -13.35 2.68 46.98
N THR A 95 -12.20 3.03 46.41
CA THR A 95 -12.09 4.27 45.64
C THR A 95 -12.80 4.06 44.31
N VAL A 96 -13.85 4.84 44.07
CA VAL A 96 -14.57 4.82 42.79
C VAL A 96 -13.69 5.56 41.78
N PHE A 97 -13.01 4.80 40.93
CA PHE A 97 -12.38 5.37 39.74
C PHE A 97 -13.47 5.58 38.68
N ASP A 98 -13.53 6.79 38.12
CA ASP A 98 -14.35 7.09 36.96
C ASP A 98 -13.63 6.57 35.72
N ILE A 99 -13.86 5.29 35.42
CA ILE A 99 -13.30 4.63 34.24
C ILE A 99 -14.22 4.98 33.08
N ILE A 100 -13.75 5.87 32.20
CA ILE A 100 -14.43 6.18 30.95
C ILE A 100 -14.21 4.97 30.03
N GLU A 101 -15.17 4.07 29.99
CA GLU A 101 -15.19 2.95 29.05
C GLU A 101 -15.91 3.38 27.78
N GLU A 102 -15.29 3.13 26.63
CA GLU A 102 -15.92 3.37 25.34
C GLU A 102 -16.98 2.29 25.09
N ASP A 103 -18.23 2.71 24.94
CA ASP A 103 -19.32 1.83 24.51
C ASP A 103 -19.02 1.33 23.09
N ARG A 104 -18.77 0.03 22.96
CA ARG A 104 -18.72 -0.65 21.67
C ARG A 104 -20.11 -1.19 21.34
N THR A 105 -20.58 -0.87 20.14
CA THR A 105 -21.81 -1.46 19.60
C THR A 105 -21.48 -2.83 19.03
N ASP A 106 -22.11 -3.89 19.54
CA ASP A 106 -21.98 -5.28 19.06
C ASP A 106 -22.87 -5.55 17.82
N GLU A 107 -23.24 -4.52 17.07
CA GLU A 107 -23.97 -4.70 15.82
C GLU A 107 -23.00 -5.14 14.73
N ALA A 108 -23.24 -6.33 14.17
CA ALA A 108 -22.54 -6.78 12.98
C ALA A 108 -22.82 -5.77 11.85
N GLN A 109 -21.75 -5.18 11.31
CA GLN A 109 -21.87 -4.35 10.12
C GLN A 109 -22.49 -5.19 9.00
N PRO A 110 -23.49 -4.66 8.27
CA PRO A 110 -24.06 -5.39 7.15
C PRO A 110 -22.96 -5.71 6.14
N ASP A 111 -22.94 -6.95 5.64
CA ASP A 111 -22.12 -7.37 4.50
C ASP A 111 -22.70 -6.72 3.22
N ASP A 112 -22.54 -5.41 3.10
CA ASP A 112 -22.82 -4.72 1.85
C ASP A 112 -21.78 -5.20 0.83
N GLU A 113 -22.24 -5.84 -0.26
CA GLU A 113 -21.37 -6.14 -1.39
C GLU A 113 -20.68 -4.83 -1.82
N LEU A 114 -19.35 -4.87 -1.91
CA LEU A 114 -18.55 -3.77 -2.48
C LEU A 114 -19.19 -3.38 -3.81
N LYS A 115 -19.80 -2.20 -3.88
CA LYS A 115 -20.36 -1.67 -5.12
C LYS A 115 -19.24 -1.59 -6.14
N THR A 116 -19.22 -2.53 -7.08
CA THR A 116 -18.29 -2.58 -8.22
C THR A 116 -18.84 -1.85 -9.43
N ASP A 117 -19.81 -0.95 -9.20
CA ASP A 117 -20.31 -0.09 -10.26
C ASP A 117 -19.22 0.94 -10.59
N THR A 118 -18.50 0.67 -11.67
CA THR A 118 -17.68 1.65 -12.39
C THR A 118 -18.54 2.47 -13.36
N GLY A 119 -19.83 2.60 -13.06
CA GLY A 119 -20.69 3.59 -13.65
C GLY A 119 -20.25 4.98 -13.22
N THR A 120 -20.27 5.91 -14.18
CA THR A 120 -20.24 7.36 -13.97
C THR A 120 -21.46 7.75 -13.12
N GLY A 121 -21.43 7.40 -11.84
CA GLY A 121 -22.32 8.01 -10.87
C GLY A 121 -22.00 9.50 -10.89
N GLU A 122 -23.04 10.33 -10.87
CA GLU A 122 -22.93 11.73 -10.46
C GLU A 122 -22.33 11.74 -9.06
N SER A 123 -21.00 11.66 -9.01
CA SER A 123 -20.26 12.06 -7.85
C SER A 123 -20.37 13.56 -7.85
N GLU A 124 -21.10 14.09 -6.88
CA GLU A 124 -20.77 15.36 -6.25
C GLU A 124 -19.39 15.25 -5.58
N THR A 125 -18.39 14.74 -6.30
CA THR A 125 -17.02 14.74 -5.81
C THR A 125 -16.56 16.18 -5.86
N ASN A 126 -15.82 16.54 -4.83
CA ASN A 126 -14.91 17.67 -4.79
C ASN A 126 -13.86 17.67 -5.92
N ALA A 127 -14.06 16.94 -7.02
CA ALA A 127 -13.17 16.88 -8.17
C ALA A 127 -12.93 18.26 -8.77
N LEU A 128 -13.99 19.05 -8.95
CA LEU A 128 -13.85 20.43 -9.43
C LEU A 128 -13.04 21.29 -8.46
N GLU A 129 -13.33 21.22 -7.16
CA GLU A 129 -12.61 21.97 -6.12
C GLU A 129 -11.12 21.56 -6.03
N ILE A 130 -10.83 20.27 -6.10
CA ILE A 130 -9.46 19.75 -6.08
C ILE A 130 -8.68 20.24 -7.32
N VAL A 131 -9.29 20.16 -8.50
CA VAL A 131 -8.66 20.59 -9.76
C VAL A 131 -8.45 22.11 -9.75
N GLU A 132 -9.43 22.90 -9.31
CA GLU A 132 -9.29 24.36 -9.14
C GLU A 132 -8.17 24.71 -8.16
N GLN A 133 -8.10 24.03 -7.01
CA GLN A 133 -7.05 24.28 -6.02
C GLN A 133 -5.66 23.97 -6.56
N ARG A 134 -5.53 22.90 -7.36
CA ARG A 134 -4.24 22.45 -7.92
C ARG A 134 -3.79 23.31 -9.09
N LEU A 135 -4.71 23.73 -9.95
CA LEU A 135 -4.43 24.58 -11.09
C LEU A 135 -4.60 26.07 -10.78
N ALA A 136 -4.86 26.47 -9.53
CA ALA A 136 -5.09 27.85 -9.12
C ALA A 136 -4.03 28.83 -9.62
N ARG A 137 -2.76 28.39 -9.67
CA ARG A 137 -1.65 29.21 -10.20
C ARG A 137 -1.79 29.49 -11.68
N GLU A 138 -2.11 28.47 -12.47
CA GLU A 138 -2.20 28.57 -13.94
C GLU A 138 -3.50 29.26 -14.36
N ILE A 139 -4.59 29.06 -13.61
CA ILE A 139 -5.85 29.80 -13.75
C ILE A 139 -5.61 31.29 -13.44
N ALA A 140 -4.86 31.62 -12.38
CA ALA A 140 -4.55 33.01 -12.04
C ALA A 140 -3.66 33.71 -13.08
N ARG A 141 -2.87 32.95 -13.84
CA ARG A 141 -2.10 33.44 -14.98
C ARG A 141 -2.95 33.59 -16.25
N GLY A 142 -4.18 33.08 -16.27
CA GLY A 142 -5.05 33.07 -17.43
C GLY A 142 -4.65 32.03 -18.49
N SER A 143 -3.79 31.09 -18.11
CA SER A 143 -3.23 30.08 -19.00
C SER A 143 -4.16 28.88 -19.21
N VAL A 144 -5.10 28.66 -18.30
CA VAL A 144 -5.97 27.49 -18.25
C VAL A 144 -7.37 27.90 -17.83
N GLU A 145 -8.38 27.44 -18.57
CA GLU A 145 -9.80 27.55 -18.23
C GLU A 145 -10.39 26.16 -18.00
N ILE A 146 -11.22 26.01 -16.98
CA ILE A 146 -11.86 24.73 -16.62
C ILE A 146 -13.35 24.86 -16.88
N ARG A 147 -13.92 23.88 -17.60
CA ARG A 147 -15.37 23.74 -17.81
C ARG A 147 -15.82 22.34 -17.42
N GLU A 148 -17.03 22.26 -16.87
CA GLU A 148 -17.67 21.00 -16.52
C GLU A 148 -18.81 20.73 -17.50
N GLU A 149 -18.69 19.67 -18.30
CA GLU A 149 -19.73 19.21 -19.22
C GLU A 149 -19.95 17.69 -19.04
N ASP A 150 -21.21 17.26 -18.92
CA ASP A 150 -21.64 15.85 -18.89
C ASP A 150 -20.77 14.92 -18.01
N SER A 151 -20.45 15.37 -16.79
CA SER A 151 -19.63 14.64 -15.80
C SER A 151 -18.15 14.44 -16.20
N LYS A 152 -17.64 15.30 -17.09
CA LYS A 152 -16.24 15.38 -17.52
C LYS A 152 -15.70 16.79 -17.28
N LEU A 153 -14.46 16.87 -16.80
CA LEU A 153 -13.75 18.15 -16.67
C LEU A 153 -12.96 18.39 -17.96
N ILE A 154 -13.32 19.47 -18.65
CA ILE A 154 -12.64 19.95 -19.85
C ILE A 154 -11.69 21.07 -19.42
N ILE A 155 -10.41 20.91 -19.70
CA ILE A 155 -9.37 21.89 -19.43
C ILE A 155 -8.91 22.47 -20.77
N GLU A 156 -9.24 23.74 -21.02
CA GLU A 156 -8.76 24.48 -22.20
C GLU A 156 -7.43 25.14 -21.84
N VAL A 157 -6.35 24.79 -22.55
CA VAL A 157 -5.03 25.39 -22.37
C VAL A 157 -4.83 26.47 -23.43
N ALA A 158 -4.37 27.65 -23.02
CA ALA A 158 -4.08 28.74 -23.95
C ALA A 158 -2.94 28.33 -24.91
N GLU A 159 -3.09 28.61 -26.21
CA GLU A 159 -2.09 28.26 -27.24
C GLU A 159 -0.73 28.95 -27.04
N ASP A 160 -0.70 30.06 -26.29
CA ASP A 160 0.51 30.82 -25.90
C ASP A 160 1.22 30.22 -24.67
N PHE A 161 0.67 29.16 -24.06
CA PHE A 161 1.23 28.54 -22.87
C PHE A 161 2.50 27.73 -23.22
N GLY A 162 3.64 28.18 -22.70
CA GLY A 162 4.94 27.60 -23.04
C GLY A 162 5.59 28.23 -24.28
N GLU A 163 4.98 29.26 -24.87
CA GLU A 163 5.69 30.14 -25.79
C GLU A 163 6.50 31.13 -24.95
N GLY A 164 7.75 30.76 -24.66
CA GLY A 164 8.64 31.59 -23.86
C GLY A 164 8.81 32.97 -24.48
N ASP A 165 8.56 34.03 -23.69
CA ASP A 165 9.07 35.38 -23.94
C ASP A 165 10.59 35.37 -23.69
N ASP A 166 11.31 34.59 -24.49
CA ASP A 166 12.75 34.53 -24.46
C ASP A 166 13.26 35.63 -25.40
N GLU A 167 13.42 36.83 -24.83
CA GLU A 167 14.13 37.97 -25.41
C GLU A 167 15.64 37.67 -25.53
N LEU A 168 15.98 36.51 -26.09
CA LEU A 168 17.33 36.08 -26.42
C LEU A 168 17.38 35.69 -27.88
N GLU A 169 17.86 36.66 -28.67
CA GLU A 169 18.10 36.55 -30.09
C GLU A 169 18.79 35.23 -30.48
N GLY A 170 18.11 34.49 -31.35
CA GLY A 170 18.78 33.77 -32.44
C GLY A 170 19.59 32.55 -32.04
N GLN A 171 18.94 31.50 -31.55
CA GLN A 171 19.35 30.13 -31.89
C GLN A 171 18.13 29.34 -32.35
N ALA A 172 18.31 28.66 -33.47
CA ALA A 172 17.26 28.02 -34.25
C ALA A 172 16.33 27.16 -33.38
N LYS A 173 15.01 27.42 -33.49
CA LYS A 173 13.95 26.48 -33.10
C LYS A 173 14.28 25.10 -33.68
N SER A 174 14.85 24.24 -32.86
CA SER A 174 15.14 22.86 -33.23
C SER A 174 13.81 22.10 -33.21
N PRO A 175 13.47 21.30 -34.25
CA PRO A 175 12.28 20.47 -34.21
C PRO A 175 12.55 19.33 -33.23
N GLY A 176 12.10 19.46 -32.00
CA GLY A 176 12.28 18.44 -30.96
C GLY A 176 12.40 18.94 -29.52
N GLU A 177 12.36 20.26 -29.28
CA GLU A 177 12.37 20.79 -27.92
C GLU A 177 10.97 20.78 -27.32
N VAL A 178 10.76 19.96 -26.29
CA VAL A 178 9.52 19.96 -25.50
C VAL A 178 9.64 21.05 -24.45
N ASN A 179 8.70 22.00 -24.45
CA ASN A 179 8.67 23.08 -23.47
C ASN A 179 8.49 22.50 -22.04
N ALA A 180 9.33 22.96 -21.10
CA ALA A 180 9.37 22.43 -19.74
C ALA A 180 8.11 22.80 -18.94
N GLU A 181 7.58 24.00 -19.15
CA GLU A 181 6.38 24.51 -18.49
C GLU A 181 5.13 23.73 -18.93
N LEU A 182 5.01 23.39 -20.22
CA LEU A 182 3.92 22.56 -20.73
C LEU A 182 3.97 21.15 -20.15
N MET A 183 5.17 20.57 -20.01
CA MET A 183 5.33 19.26 -19.37
C MET A 183 4.93 19.28 -17.89
N GLU A 184 5.29 20.35 -17.16
CA GLU A 184 4.88 20.54 -15.77
C GLU A 184 3.35 20.65 -15.65
N LEU A 185 2.69 21.38 -16.55
CA LEU A 185 1.24 21.50 -16.57
C LEU A 185 0.56 20.14 -16.79
N TYR A 186 0.97 19.35 -17.78
CA TYR A 186 0.41 18.02 -18.00
C TYR A 186 0.64 17.08 -16.83
N LEU A 187 1.80 17.18 -16.15
CA LEU A 187 2.05 16.42 -14.92
C LEU A 187 1.08 16.84 -13.81
N GLN A 188 0.83 18.13 -13.62
CA GLN A 188 -0.13 18.61 -12.64
C GLN A 188 -1.55 18.10 -12.94
N ILE A 189 -1.97 18.14 -14.20
CA ILE A 189 -3.27 17.61 -14.65
C ILE A 189 -3.37 16.10 -14.37
N ALA A 190 -2.32 15.33 -14.68
CA ALA A 190 -2.28 13.89 -14.42
C ALA A 190 -2.38 13.57 -12.91
N THR A 191 -1.70 14.35 -12.05
CA THR A 191 -1.84 14.20 -10.60
C THR A 191 -3.23 14.56 -10.10
N ALA A 192 -3.83 15.62 -10.66
CA ALA A 192 -5.18 16.05 -10.30
C ALA A 192 -6.23 15.02 -10.73
N GLN A 193 -6.05 14.38 -11.90
CA GLN A 193 -6.89 13.28 -12.37
C GLN A 193 -6.83 12.06 -11.43
N ALA A 194 -5.63 11.72 -10.94
CA ALA A 194 -5.44 10.61 -10.01
C ALA A 194 -6.08 10.85 -8.64
N GLU A 195 -6.08 12.09 -8.16
CA GLU A 195 -6.65 12.47 -6.85
C GLU A 195 -8.17 12.70 -6.91
N ALA A 196 -8.66 13.32 -7.99
CA ALA A 196 -10.07 13.64 -8.16
C ALA A 196 -10.92 12.43 -8.57
N GLY A 197 -10.30 11.38 -9.12
CA GLY A 197 -11.01 10.20 -9.65
C GLY A 197 -11.96 10.50 -10.80
N ALA A 198 -11.92 11.73 -11.34
CA ALA A 198 -12.77 12.23 -12.41
C ALA A 198 -12.10 12.08 -13.77
N THR A 199 -12.90 12.04 -14.83
CA THR A 199 -12.40 11.97 -16.20
C THR A 199 -12.05 13.38 -16.66
N ILE A 200 -10.76 13.65 -16.92
CA ILE A 200 -10.27 14.96 -17.39
C ILE A 200 -9.87 14.85 -18.87
N GLU A 201 -10.33 15.78 -19.68
CA GLU A 201 -9.87 15.98 -21.06
C GLU A 201 -9.20 17.35 -21.20
N VAL A 202 -8.07 17.36 -21.89
CA VAL A 202 -7.30 18.58 -22.13
C VAL A 202 -7.41 18.93 -23.60
N MET A 203 -7.81 20.16 -23.90
CA MET A 203 -7.92 20.73 -25.24
C MET A 203 -6.94 21.88 -25.45
#